data_AF-A0A832Y131-F1
#
_entry.id   AF-A0A832Y131-F1
#
_cell.length_a   1.000
_cell.length_b   1.000
_cell.length_c   1.000
_cell.angle_alpha   90.00
_cell.angle_beta   90.00
_cell.angle_gamma   90.00
#
_symmetry.space_group_name_H-M   'P 1'
#
loop_
_entity.id
_entity.type
_entity.pdbx_description
1 polymer ?
#
loop_
_entity_poly.entity_id
_entity_poly.type
_entity_poly.pdbx_seq_one_letter_code
_entity_poly.pdbx_strand_id
1 'polypeptide(L)'
;MKRDCPKCFSALRSEIIRKGIWKVEIDKCESCFGIFLDKGELMTLTGNRPLHHLTTKHLGIDSDSELLCPSCGSLMDDEHAEGVEIDVCLQCNGVWLDKNELDSLREIDSASMKVLSPEKLAELYDADQSVSSSGLFSWLFGR
;
A
#
# COMPACT_ATOMS: atom_id res chain seq x y z
N MET A 1 2.56 -18.01 13.09
CA MET A 1 2.86 -17.23 14.32
C MET A 1 1.57 -16.53 14.70
N LYS A 2 1.22 -16.37 15.99
CA LYS A 2 -0.04 -15.69 16.34
C LYS A 2 0.14 -14.18 16.13
N ARG A 3 -0.68 -13.58 15.28
CA ARG A 3 -0.70 -12.14 14.96
C ARG A 3 -2.06 -11.58 15.37
N ASP A 4 -2.11 -10.30 15.72
CA ASP A 4 -3.35 -9.61 16.06
C ASP A 4 -3.68 -8.56 14.97
N CYS A 5 -4.97 -8.35 14.74
CA CYS A 5 -5.47 -7.36 13.80
C CYS A 5 -5.10 -5.95 14.28
N PRO A 6 -4.53 -5.09 13.42
CA PRO A 6 -4.09 -3.75 13.82
C PRO A 6 -5.27 -2.79 14.07
N LYS A 7 -6.45 -3.09 13.51
CA LYS A 7 -7.67 -2.27 13.69
C LYS A 7 -8.56 -2.77 14.83
N CYS A 8 -8.67 -4.08 15.01
CA CYS A 8 -9.59 -4.69 15.98
C CYS A 8 -8.91 -5.24 17.23
N PHE A 9 -7.58 -5.38 17.24
CA PHE A 9 -6.79 -6.03 18.30
C PHE A 9 -7.21 -7.47 18.62
N SER A 10 -7.92 -8.12 17.70
CA SER A 10 -8.33 -9.52 17.78
C SER A 10 -7.34 -10.42 17.04
N ALA A 11 -7.14 -11.66 17.51
CA ALA A 11 -6.28 -12.62 16.82
C ALA A 11 -6.69 -12.84 15.36
N LEU A 12 -5.70 -12.83 14.46
CA LEU A 12 -5.89 -13.18 13.05
C LEU A 12 -5.94 -14.70 12.89
N ARG A 13 -6.73 -15.15 11.90
CA ARG A 13 -6.88 -16.55 11.52
C ARG A 13 -6.20 -16.79 10.18
N SER A 14 -5.33 -17.78 10.11
CA SER A 14 -4.64 -18.13 8.87
C SER A 14 -5.59 -18.86 7.90
N GLU A 15 -5.62 -18.42 6.65
CA GLU A 15 -6.42 -18.97 5.56
C GLU A 15 -5.56 -19.21 4.31
N ILE A 16 -5.83 -20.27 3.55
CA ILE A 16 -5.09 -20.57 2.32
C ILE A 16 -5.89 -20.11 1.11
N ILE A 17 -5.35 -19.14 0.36
CA ILE A 17 -5.85 -18.75 -0.95
C ILE A 17 -5.11 -19.55 -2.03
N ARG A 18 -5.86 -20.13 -2.97
CA ARG A 18 -5.30 -20.85 -4.13
C ARG A 18 -5.35 -19.97 -5.37
N LYS A 19 -4.22 -19.87 -6.08
CA LYS A 19 -4.13 -19.26 -7.42
C LYS A 19 -3.42 -20.23 -8.36
N GLY A 20 -4.18 -20.96 -9.16
CA GLY A 20 -3.64 -22.03 -9.99
C GLY A 20 -2.97 -23.11 -9.13
N ILE A 21 -1.67 -23.32 -9.34
CA ILE A 21 -0.86 -24.27 -8.55
C ILE A 21 -0.37 -23.70 -7.21
N TRP A 22 -0.41 -22.39 -7.05
CA TRP A 22 0.14 -21.70 -5.88
C TRP A 22 -0.85 -21.72 -4.72
N LYS A 23 -0.32 -21.90 -3.51
CA LYS A 23 -1.04 -21.78 -2.24
C LYS A 23 -0.36 -20.67 -1.45
N VAL A 24 -1.14 -19.68 -1.04
CA VAL A 24 -0.68 -18.51 -0.28
C VAL A 24 -1.40 -18.53 1.06
N GLU A 25 -0.65 -18.42 2.16
CA GLU A 25 -1.17 -18.49 3.51
C GLU A 25 -1.30 -17.07 4.06
N ILE A 26 -2.53 -16.56 4.07
CA ILE A 26 -2.82 -15.20 4.53
C ILE A 26 -3.34 -15.22 5.95
N ASP A 27 -3.22 -14.11 6.68
CA ASP A 27 -3.82 -13.95 8.00
C ASP A 27 -5.02 -12.99 7.93
N LYS A 28 -6.21 -13.46 8.32
CA LYS A 28 -7.47 -12.72 8.17
C LYS A 28 -8.13 -12.41 9.50
N CYS A 29 -8.68 -11.21 9.64
CA CYS A 29 -9.51 -10.83 10.78
C CYS A 29 -10.96 -11.30 10.55
N GLU A 30 -11.56 -11.94 11.56
CA GLU A 30 -12.98 -12.35 11.50
C GLU A 30 -13.96 -11.20 11.80
N SER A 31 -13.47 -10.09 12.38
CA SER A 31 -14.29 -8.93 12.76
C SER A 31 -14.40 -7.89 11.64
N CYS A 32 -13.26 -7.35 11.16
CA CYS A 32 -13.26 -6.34 10.09
C CYS A 32 -13.06 -6.91 8.68
N PHE A 33 -12.69 -8.19 8.57
CA PHE A 33 -12.36 -8.87 7.30
C PHE A 33 -11.11 -8.34 6.57
N GLY A 34 -10.31 -7.49 7.22
CA GLY A 34 -8.98 -7.13 6.72
C GLY A 34 -8.03 -8.33 6.75
N ILE A 35 -7.05 -8.30 5.87
CA ILE A 35 -6.07 -9.36 5.67
C ILE A 35 -4.65 -8.81 5.77
N PHE A 36 -3.77 -9.62 6.34
CA PHE A 36 -2.34 -9.42 6.31
C PHE A 36 -1.70 -10.42 5.34
N LEU A 37 -0.81 -9.89 4.52
CA LEU A 37 -0.03 -10.60 3.52
C LEU A 37 1.44 -10.48 3.89
N ASP A 38 2.13 -11.60 4.00
CA ASP A 38 3.58 -11.61 4.17
C ASP A 38 4.31 -11.16 2.89
N LYS A 39 5.61 -10.93 3.03
CA LYS A 39 6.47 -10.48 1.93
C LYS A 39 6.32 -11.36 0.69
N GLY A 40 5.92 -10.74 -0.41
CA GLY A 40 5.79 -11.39 -1.73
C GLY A 40 4.49 -12.16 -1.96
N GLU A 41 3.61 -12.26 -0.96
CA GLU A 41 2.32 -12.92 -1.12
C GLU A 41 1.38 -12.13 -2.04
N LEU A 42 1.36 -10.80 -1.90
CA LEU A 42 0.62 -9.92 -2.81
C LEU A 42 1.04 -10.13 -4.27
N MET A 43 2.34 -10.23 -4.54
CA MET A 43 2.87 -10.52 -5.88
C MET A 43 2.42 -11.90 -6.37
N THR A 44 2.39 -12.90 -5.49
CA THR A 44 1.92 -14.24 -5.85
C THR A 44 0.43 -14.21 -6.21
N LEU A 45 -0.39 -13.51 -5.42
CA LEU A 45 -1.85 -13.42 -5.60
C LEU A 45 -2.27 -12.54 -6.78
N THR A 46 -1.57 -11.45 -7.07
CA THR A 46 -1.91 -10.53 -8.17
C THR A 46 -1.14 -10.87 -9.44
N GLY A 47 0.14 -11.23 -9.35
CA GLY A 47 1.05 -11.35 -10.50
C GLY A 47 1.45 -9.98 -11.07
N ASN A 48 1.05 -8.89 -10.41
CA ASN A 48 1.24 -7.53 -10.86
C ASN A 48 2.56 -6.99 -10.28
N ARG A 49 3.59 -6.96 -11.12
CA ARG A 49 4.93 -6.47 -10.75
C ARG A 49 4.93 -4.99 -10.32
N PRO A 50 4.25 -4.07 -11.04
CA PRO A 50 4.08 -2.69 -10.59
C PRO A 50 3.53 -2.56 -9.17
N LEU A 51 2.44 -3.29 -8.84
CA LEU A 51 1.89 -3.30 -7.48
C LEU A 51 2.93 -3.74 -6.44
N HIS A 52 3.66 -4.82 -6.71
CA HIS A 52 4.71 -5.27 -5.81
C HIS A 52 5.83 -4.22 -5.65
N HIS A 53 6.17 -3.47 -6.70
CA HIS A 53 7.20 -2.44 -6.61
C HIS A 53 6.79 -1.30 -5.66
N LEU A 54 5.52 -0.88 -5.70
CA LEU A 54 4.97 0.10 -4.75
C LEU A 54 5.20 -0.34 -3.30
N THR A 55 4.91 -1.61 -2.99
CA THR A 55 5.09 -2.18 -1.64
C THR A 55 6.55 -2.38 -1.18
N THR A 56 7.53 -2.00 -2.00
CA THR A 56 8.96 -2.17 -1.71
C THR A 56 9.77 -0.87 -1.78
N LYS A 57 9.13 0.26 -2.11
CA LYS A 57 9.80 1.55 -2.25
C LYS A 57 9.86 2.28 -0.89
N HIS A 58 10.86 3.15 -0.72
CA HIS A 58 10.95 4.04 0.44
C HIS A 58 9.92 5.15 0.29
N LEU A 59 8.92 5.11 1.15
CA LEU A 59 7.80 6.04 1.26
C LEU A 59 7.84 6.57 2.70
N GLY A 60 7.15 7.66 3.01
CA GLY A 60 7.31 8.35 4.31
C GLY A 60 7.52 9.85 4.22
N ILE A 61 7.11 10.47 3.11
CA ILE A 61 6.99 11.93 3.03
C ILE A 61 5.58 12.35 3.45
N ASP A 62 4.53 11.57 3.11
CA ASP A 62 3.12 11.91 3.36
C ASP A 62 2.26 10.64 3.60
N SER A 63 2.57 9.86 4.63
CA SER A 63 1.76 8.69 5.05
C SER A 63 0.81 9.10 6.19
N ASP A 64 -0.47 8.79 6.02
CA ASP A 64 -1.55 8.92 7.00
C ASP A 64 -1.84 7.60 7.74
N SER A 65 -1.12 6.51 7.42
CA SER A 65 -1.31 5.23 8.10
C SER A 65 -0.93 5.30 9.59
N GLU A 66 -1.89 4.93 10.44
CA GLU A 66 -1.70 4.79 11.90
C GLU A 66 -1.51 3.31 12.32
N LEU A 67 -1.36 2.39 11.37
CA LEU A 67 -1.36 0.96 11.65
C LEU A 67 0.00 0.45 12.10
N LEU A 68 -0.03 -0.48 13.07
CA LEU A 68 1.14 -1.26 13.45
C LEU A 68 1.16 -2.59 12.71
N CYS A 69 2.30 -2.94 12.12
CA CYS A 69 2.48 -4.18 11.41
C CYS A 69 2.19 -5.40 12.30
N PRO A 70 1.25 -6.29 11.93
CA PRO A 70 0.94 -7.49 12.70
C PRO A 70 2.11 -8.49 12.83
N SER A 71 3.12 -8.39 11.96
CA SER A 71 4.26 -9.29 11.93
C SER A 71 5.42 -8.82 12.79
N CYS A 72 5.78 -7.53 12.73
CA CYS A 72 6.97 -6.98 13.42
C CYS A 72 6.70 -5.79 14.35
N GLY A 73 5.47 -5.26 14.39
CA GLY A 73 5.07 -4.16 15.27
C GLY A 73 5.52 -2.76 14.85
N SER A 74 6.16 -2.61 13.70
CA SER A 74 6.57 -1.31 13.16
C SER A 74 5.38 -0.54 12.59
N LEU A 75 5.42 0.79 12.61
CA LEU A 75 4.44 1.62 11.90
C LEU A 75 4.45 1.27 10.41
N MET A 76 3.26 1.21 9.82
CA MET A 76 3.05 0.99 8.39
C MET A 76 2.91 2.33 7.68
N ASP A 77 3.18 2.35 6.37
CA ASP A 77 2.90 3.49 5.50
C ASP A 77 1.77 3.15 4.55
N ASP A 78 0.86 4.08 4.28
CA ASP A 78 -0.16 3.89 3.25
C ASP A 78 0.37 4.26 1.87
N GLU A 79 -0.10 3.51 0.87
CA GLU A 79 0.12 3.75 -0.55
C GLU A 79 -1.19 3.58 -1.30
N HIS A 80 -1.29 4.20 -2.47
CA HIS A 80 -2.50 4.14 -3.28
C HIS A 80 -2.24 3.55 -4.66
N ALA A 81 -2.97 2.50 -5.00
CA ALA A 81 -2.96 1.89 -6.33
C ALA A 81 -4.34 1.98 -6.98
N GLU A 82 -4.48 2.82 -8.01
CA GLU A 82 -5.77 3.06 -8.68
C GLU A 82 -6.93 3.38 -7.71
N GLY A 83 -6.61 4.11 -6.63
CA GLY A 83 -7.59 4.51 -5.59
C GLY A 83 -7.84 3.45 -4.51
N VAL A 84 -7.11 2.33 -4.52
CA VAL A 84 -7.11 1.35 -3.43
C VAL A 84 -5.96 1.67 -2.48
N GLU A 85 -6.28 1.85 -1.20
CA GLU A 85 -5.31 2.05 -0.13
C GLU A 85 -4.59 0.71 0.17
N ILE A 86 -3.29 0.80 0.46
CA ILE A 86 -2.44 -0.34 0.75
C ILE A 86 -1.50 0.08 1.88
N ASP A 87 -1.67 -0.51 3.05
CA ASP A 87 -0.75 -0.32 4.15
C ASP A 87 0.47 -1.24 3.98
N VAL A 88 1.68 -0.68 3.98
CA VAL A 88 2.94 -1.37 3.72
C VAL A 88 3.87 -1.21 4.91
N CYS A 89 4.36 -2.32 5.44
CA CYS A 89 5.40 -2.30 6.46
C CYS A 89 6.79 -2.20 5.80
N LEU A 90 7.49 -1.10 6.03
CA LEU A 90 8.85 -0.89 5.48
C LEU A 90 9.93 -1.79 6.12
N GLN A 91 9.66 -2.40 7.27
CA GLN A 91 10.63 -3.27 7.96
C GLN A 91 10.59 -4.71 7.45
N CYS A 92 9.40 -5.29 7.29
CA CYS A 92 9.25 -6.69 6.87
C CYS A 92 8.67 -6.87 5.47
N ASN A 93 8.31 -5.78 4.78
CA ASN A 93 7.60 -5.77 3.49
C ASN A 93 6.27 -6.55 3.54
N GLY A 94 5.64 -6.61 4.72
CA GLY A 94 4.28 -7.14 4.88
C GLY A 94 3.26 -6.09 4.46
N VAL A 95 2.11 -6.54 3.99
CA VAL A 95 1.05 -5.68 3.48
C VAL A 95 -0.23 -5.94 4.26
N TRP A 96 -0.91 -4.88 4.67
CA TRP A 96 -2.26 -4.94 5.20
C TRP A 96 -3.23 -4.41 4.15
N LEU A 97 -4.35 -5.10 4.01
CA LEU A 97 -5.44 -4.74 3.12
C LEU A 97 -6.74 -4.83 3.91
N ASP A 98 -7.60 -3.84 3.76
CA ASP A 98 -8.96 -3.86 4.25
C ASP A 98 -9.86 -4.79 3.42
N LYS A 99 -11.09 -4.90 3.92
CA LYS A 99 -12.11 -5.75 3.31
C LYS A 99 -12.29 -5.38 1.83
N ASN A 100 -12.22 -6.40 0.97
CA ASN A 100 -12.40 -6.35 -0.48
C ASN A 100 -11.27 -5.66 -1.28
N GLU A 101 -10.26 -5.06 -0.64
CA GLU A 101 -9.19 -4.38 -1.39
C GLU A 101 -8.35 -5.35 -2.23
N LEU A 102 -8.09 -6.56 -1.72
CA LEU A 102 -7.40 -7.60 -2.49
C LEU A 102 -8.11 -7.92 -3.81
N ASP A 103 -9.45 -7.93 -3.81
CA ASP A 103 -10.21 -8.21 -5.04
C ASP A 103 -10.10 -7.03 -6.01
N SER A 104 -10.21 -5.79 -5.53
CA SER A 104 -9.97 -4.58 -6.34
C SER A 104 -8.57 -4.57 -6.96
N LEU A 105 -7.53 -4.90 -6.18
CA LEU A 105 -6.15 -4.95 -6.67
C LEU A 105 -5.92 -6.02 -7.76
N ARG A 106 -6.71 -7.10 -7.75
CA ARG A 106 -6.62 -8.16 -8.78
C ARG A 106 -7.24 -7.74 -10.10
N GLU A 107 -8.13 -6.76 -10.09
CA GLU A 107 -8.76 -6.20 -11.28
C GLU A 107 -7.89 -5.13 -11.95
N ILE A 108 -6.90 -4.58 -11.23
CA ILE A 108 -5.95 -3.62 -11.78
C ILE A 108 -5.10 -4.28 -12.87
N ASP A 109 -5.19 -3.75 -14.09
CA ASP A 109 -4.33 -4.15 -15.19
C ASP A 109 -2.89 -3.71 -14.92
N SER A 110 -1.96 -4.66 -14.91
CA SER A 110 -0.53 -4.37 -14.78
C SER A 110 0.00 -3.42 -15.87
N ALA A 111 -0.65 -3.35 -17.03
CA ALA A 111 -0.27 -2.42 -18.10
C ALA A 111 -0.79 -0.99 -17.88
N SER A 112 -1.84 -0.80 -17.08
CA SER A 112 -2.40 0.54 -16.79
C SER A 112 -1.61 1.28 -15.71
N MET A 113 -0.93 0.54 -14.80
CA MET A 113 -0.05 1.12 -13.79
C MET A 113 1.20 1.71 -14.44
N LYS A 114 1.11 2.98 -14.82
CA LYS A 114 2.21 3.76 -15.39
C LYS A 114 3.36 3.79 -14.39
N VAL A 115 4.41 3.02 -14.66
CA VAL A 115 5.75 3.36 -14.18
C VAL A 115 6.05 4.73 -14.77
N LEU A 116 6.13 5.76 -13.93
CA LEU A 116 6.54 7.09 -14.39
C LEU A 116 7.87 6.92 -15.10
N SER A 117 7.91 7.26 -16.38
CA SER A 117 9.16 7.23 -17.12
C SER A 117 10.11 8.25 -16.49
N PRO A 118 11.43 8.08 -16.61
CA PRO A 118 12.39 9.08 -16.15
C PRO A 118 12.08 10.49 -16.69
N GLU A 119 11.54 10.58 -17.91
CA GLU A 119 11.08 11.83 -18.51
C GLU A 119 9.86 12.39 -17.76
N LYS A 120 8.88 11.54 -17.43
CA LYS A 120 7.69 11.96 -16.68
C LYS A 120 8.02 12.39 -15.25
N LEU A 121 9.00 11.74 -14.63
CA LEU A 121 9.53 12.16 -13.33
C LEU A 121 10.21 13.52 -13.44
N ALA A 122 11.10 13.72 -14.42
CA ALA A 122 11.77 14.99 -14.65
C ALA A 122 10.77 16.14 -14.89
N GLU A 123 9.74 15.90 -15.72
CA GLU A 123 8.65 16.87 -15.95
C GLU A 123 7.93 17.27 -14.64
N LEU A 124 7.66 16.31 -13.75
CA LEU A 124 7.00 16.57 -12.47
C LEU A 124 7.90 17.35 -11.49
N TYR A 125 9.19 17.02 -11.43
CA TYR A 125 10.17 17.77 -10.63
C TYR A 125 10.32 19.23 -11.10
N ASP A 126 10.39 19.43 -12.41
CA ASP A 126 10.50 20.78 -13.00
C ASP A 126 9.20 21.59 -12.77
N ALA A 127 8.03 20.92 -12.81
CA ALA A 127 6.75 21.54 -12.50
C ALA A 127 6.65 21.98 -11.03
N ASP A 128 7.10 21.16 -10.09
CA ASP A 128 7.07 21.47 -8.65
C ASP A 128 7.97 22.66 -8.30
N GLN A 129 9.17 22.73 -8.87
CA GLN A 129 10.08 23.89 -8.69
C GLN A 129 9.53 25.20 -9.27
N SER A 130 8.58 25.14 -10.21
CA SER A 130 7.94 26.32 -10.79
C SER A 130 6.81 26.90 -9.93
N VAL A 131 6.29 26.12 -8.96
CA VAL A 131 5.28 26.57 -8.00
C VAL A 131 5.99 27.12 -6.77
N SER A 132 6.28 28.42 -6.79
CA SER A 132 6.86 29.12 -5.63
C SER A 132 5.97 28.96 -4.39
N SER A 133 6.51 28.30 -3.36
CA SER A 133 5.98 28.25 -1.99
C SER A 133 5.90 29.63 -1.30
N SER A 134 6.19 30.71 -2.02
CA SER A 134 5.99 32.09 -1.59
C SER A 134 4.67 32.71 -2.06
N GLY A 135 3.86 32.00 -2.86
CA GLY A 135 2.69 32.59 -3.55
C GLY A 135 1.34 32.55 -2.81
N LEU A 136 1.12 31.59 -1.91
CA LEU A 136 -0.21 31.34 -1.33
C LEU A 136 -0.61 32.32 -0.21
N PHE A 137 0.35 32.93 0.49
CA PHE A 137 0.04 33.91 1.55
C PHE A 137 -0.12 35.35 1.05
N SER A 138 0.28 35.66 -0.20
CA SER A 138 0.18 37.02 -0.77
C SER A 138 -1.22 37.32 -1.33
N TRP A 139 -1.98 36.30 -1.75
CA TRP A 139 -3.32 36.50 -2.33
C TRP A 139 -4.46 36.63 -1.30
N LEU A 140 -4.31 36.11 -0.07
CA LEU A 140 -5.40 36.12 0.93
C LEU A 140 -5.41 37.35 1.86
N PHE A 141 -4.36 38.17 1.88
CA PHE A 141 -4.28 39.37 2.74
C PHE A 141 -3.79 40.63 2.04
N GLY A 142 -3.84 40.66 0.71
CA GLY A 142 -3.38 41.78 -0.12
C GLY A 142 -4.52 42.62 -0.70
N ARG A 143 -5.35 43.28 0.14
CA ARG A 143 -5.92 44.60 -0.13
C ARG A 143 -6.47 45.25 1.13
#